data_AF-A0A2T4V8N8-F1
#
_entry.id   AF-A0A2T4V8N8-F1
#
_cell.length_a   1.000
_cell.length_b   1.000
_cell.length_c   1.000
_cell.angle_alpha   90.00
_cell.angle_beta   90.00
_cell.angle_gamma   90.00
#
_symmetry.space_group_name_H-M   'P 1'
#
loop_
_entity.id
_entity.type
_entity.pdbx_description
1 polymer ?
#
loop_
_entity_poly.entity_id
_entity_poly.type
_entity_poly.pdbx_seq_one_letter_code
_entity_poly.pdbx_strand_id
1 'polypeptide(L)'
;MTRGVLVRVRSLETLESAYEAWVELRLAHGSARLRFQEEHERLEQQGSFLVGAVRAASQERAASAGTAPAAESALASADGPMRDFLRQAEEKLARAREALAKDESESEAHYRAAFEEIRTTLQDRARRYLAASPPRLRLLLRKVGATRAVLHVERVSGDVPVLLLYLFAGRIPSRYGFLFDDTTEDVSLPPAPLYPEEGVAPGEVRPEAPALVARVRAPGEVLPVKGFLPVFVPRPEGGEDFFRLLQRGPVMEVEVAEGPDFRGILTREESERFAGHLLRLKLEGRLELEVEAG
;
A
#
# COMPACT_ATOMS: atom_id res chain seq x y z
N MET A 1 6.35 7.06 -19.37
CA MET A 1 5.60 5.80 -19.16
C MET A 1 4.27 6.01 -18.46
N THR A 2 4.20 6.79 -17.38
CA THR A 2 3.00 7.03 -16.56
C THR A 2 1.74 7.43 -17.34
N ARG A 3 1.87 8.35 -18.32
CA ARG A 3 0.74 8.77 -19.16
C ARG A 3 0.16 7.62 -20.01
N GLY A 4 1.01 6.69 -20.46
CA GLY A 4 0.57 5.48 -21.18
C GLY A 4 -0.07 4.44 -20.26
N VAL A 5 0.38 4.34 -19.01
CA VAL A 5 -0.25 3.49 -17.98
C VAL A 5 -1.66 3.99 -17.68
N LEU A 6 -1.85 5.29 -17.41
CA LEU A 6 -3.18 5.85 -17.11
C LEU A 6 -4.15 5.76 -18.29
N VAL A 7 -3.68 5.98 -19.52
CA VAL A 7 -4.51 5.78 -20.72
C VAL A 7 -4.91 4.31 -20.88
N ARG A 8 -4.00 3.37 -20.62
CA ARG A 8 -4.31 1.92 -20.61
C ARG A 8 -5.31 1.57 -19.51
N VAL A 9 -5.12 2.09 -18.29
CA VAL A 9 -6.08 1.89 -17.19
C VAL A 9 -7.47 2.38 -17.57
N ARG A 10 -7.61 3.43 -18.38
CA ARG A 10 -8.91 3.89 -18.87
C ARG A 10 -9.51 2.98 -19.95
N SER A 11 -8.69 2.24 -20.70
CA SER A 11 -9.12 1.35 -21.78
C SER A 11 -9.24 -0.13 -21.42
N LEU A 12 -8.56 -0.58 -20.36
CA LEU A 12 -8.58 -1.97 -19.88
C LEU A 12 -9.94 -2.26 -19.22
N GLU A 13 -10.52 -3.43 -19.43
CA GLU A 13 -11.87 -3.69 -18.91
C GLU A 13 -11.87 -4.25 -17.49
N THR A 14 -10.95 -5.17 -17.13
CA THR A 14 -10.96 -5.95 -15.87
C THR A 14 -10.37 -5.20 -14.66
N LEU A 15 -10.65 -5.69 -13.44
CA LEU A 15 -9.98 -5.19 -12.23
C LEU A 15 -8.53 -5.68 -12.15
N GLU A 16 -8.27 -6.93 -12.51
CA GLU A 16 -6.91 -7.50 -12.59
C GLU A 16 -5.94 -6.60 -13.35
N SER A 17 -6.25 -6.21 -14.58
CA SER A 17 -5.36 -5.39 -15.40
C SER A 17 -5.19 -3.97 -14.86
N ALA A 18 -6.19 -3.44 -14.14
CA ALA A 18 -6.05 -2.16 -13.44
C ALA A 18 -5.10 -2.28 -12.23
N TYR A 19 -5.09 -3.42 -11.55
CA TYR A 19 -4.12 -3.72 -10.50
C TYR A 19 -2.71 -3.94 -11.05
N GLU A 20 -2.55 -4.62 -12.19
CA GLU A 20 -1.25 -4.76 -12.86
C GLU A 20 -0.66 -3.38 -13.19
N ALA A 21 -1.47 -2.47 -13.73
CA ALA A 21 -1.06 -1.10 -13.98
C ALA A 21 -0.71 -0.33 -12.69
N TRP A 22 -1.37 -0.64 -11.57
CA TRP A 22 -1.01 -0.07 -10.27
C TRP A 22 0.34 -0.59 -9.79
N VAL A 23 0.62 -1.88 -9.96
CA VAL A 23 1.94 -2.44 -9.67
C VAL A 23 3.02 -1.81 -10.55
N GLU A 24 2.79 -1.67 -11.85
CA GLU A 24 3.71 -0.96 -12.77
C GLU A 24 3.99 0.47 -12.29
N LEU A 25 2.96 1.19 -11.84
CA LEU A 25 3.09 2.55 -11.31
C LEU A 25 3.94 2.60 -10.03
N ARG A 26 3.76 1.64 -9.11
CA ARG A 26 4.57 1.52 -7.90
C ARG A 26 6.03 1.24 -8.21
N LEU A 27 6.30 0.35 -9.15
CA LEU A 27 7.66 0.04 -9.60
C LEU A 27 8.32 1.27 -10.25
N ALA A 28 7.58 1.99 -11.11
CA ALA A 28 8.08 3.21 -11.74
C ALA A 28 8.39 4.32 -10.72
N HIS A 29 7.54 4.48 -9.70
CA HIS A 29 7.77 5.41 -8.60
C HIS A 29 9.01 5.03 -7.78
N GLY A 30 9.14 3.76 -7.41
CA GLY A 30 10.33 3.25 -6.72
C GLY A 30 11.62 3.49 -7.51
N SER A 31 11.61 3.21 -8.81
CA SER A 31 12.75 3.49 -9.71
C SER A 31 13.04 4.99 -9.85
N ALA A 32 12.03 5.85 -9.85
CA ALA A 32 12.25 7.30 -9.86
C ALA A 32 12.93 7.76 -8.56
N ARG A 33 12.47 7.29 -7.40
CA ARG A 33 13.07 7.62 -6.10
C ARG A 33 14.52 7.18 -6.00
N LEU A 34 14.84 5.96 -6.44
CA LEU A 34 16.22 5.47 -6.47
C LEU A 34 17.12 6.36 -7.34
N ARG A 35 16.65 6.78 -8.52
CA ARG A 35 17.40 7.70 -9.39
C ARG A 35 17.64 9.05 -8.72
N PHE A 36 16.65 9.62 -8.04
CA PHE A 36 16.86 10.88 -7.30
C PHE A 36 17.85 10.71 -6.16
N GLN A 37 17.81 9.58 -5.43
CA GLN A 37 18.78 9.28 -4.38
C GLN A 37 20.21 9.18 -4.93
N GLU A 38 20.41 8.43 -6.02
CA GLU A 38 21.70 8.31 -6.70
C GLU A 38 22.20 9.68 -7.19
N GLU A 39 21.31 10.52 -7.71
CA GLU A 39 21.65 11.87 -8.17
C GLU A 39 22.02 12.82 -7.01
N HIS A 40 21.33 12.73 -5.86
CA HIS A 40 21.70 13.46 -4.65
C HIS A 40 23.09 13.05 -4.17
N GLU A 41 23.36 11.74 -4.06
CA GLU A 41 24.66 11.21 -3.65
C GLU A 41 25.77 11.64 -4.62
N ARG A 42 25.53 11.56 -5.93
CA ARG A 42 26.48 11.99 -6.96
C ARG A 42 26.78 13.47 -6.86
N LEU A 43 25.75 14.31 -6.72
CA LEU A 43 25.91 15.76 -6.61
C LEU A 43 26.63 16.15 -5.32
N GLU A 44 26.35 15.46 -4.21
CA GLU A 44 27.03 15.65 -2.94
C GLU A 44 28.51 15.29 -3.06
N GLN A 45 28.84 14.11 -3.59
CA GLN A 45 30.22 13.64 -3.71
C GLN A 45 31.04 14.50 -4.68
N GLN A 46 30.56 14.70 -5.91
CA GLN A 46 31.30 15.44 -6.94
C GLN A 46 31.34 16.94 -6.64
N GLY A 47 30.23 17.49 -6.15
CA GLY A 47 30.12 18.91 -5.80
C GLY A 47 30.97 19.27 -4.59
N SER A 48 30.92 18.48 -3.51
CA SER A 48 31.73 18.72 -2.31
C SER A 48 33.21 18.50 -2.59
N PHE A 49 33.58 17.50 -3.40
CA PHE A 49 34.96 17.28 -3.79
C PHE A 49 35.53 18.47 -4.59
N LEU A 50 34.81 18.97 -5.59
CA LEU A 50 35.26 20.11 -6.39
C LEU A 50 35.42 21.38 -5.54
N VAL A 51 34.43 21.70 -4.71
CA VAL A 51 34.52 22.85 -3.79
C VAL A 51 35.67 22.66 -2.78
N GLY A 52 35.83 21.45 -2.24
CA GLY A 52 36.90 21.09 -1.32
C GLY A 52 38.29 21.19 -1.94
N ALA A 53 38.47 20.71 -3.17
CA ALA A 53 39.72 20.76 -3.91
C ALA A 53 40.14 22.20 -4.21
N VAL A 54 39.20 23.05 -4.64
CA VAL A 54 39.48 24.47 -4.90
C VAL A 54 39.76 25.21 -3.58
N ARG A 55 39.06 24.85 -2.49
CA ARG A 55 39.32 25.42 -1.15
C ARG A 55 40.72 25.04 -0.66
N ALA A 56 41.13 23.77 -0.80
CA ALA A 56 42.46 23.30 -0.46
C ALA A 56 43.54 24.01 -1.29
N ALA A 57 43.35 24.10 -2.61
CA ALA A 57 44.27 24.82 -3.50
C ALA A 57 44.41 26.32 -3.13
N SER A 58 43.32 26.96 -2.68
CA SER A 58 43.35 28.35 -2.20
C SER A 58 44.14 28.52 -0.90
N GLN A 59 44.04 27.54 0.01
CA GLN A 59 44.74 27.56 1.30
C GLN A 59 46.25 27.28 1.13
N GLU A 60 46.62 26.32 0.28
CA GLU A 60 48.02 26.00 -0.01
C GLU A 60 48.75 27.19 -0.64
N ARG A 61 48.09 27.89 -1.57
CA ARG A 61 48.63 29.10 -2.19
C ARG A 61 48.84 30.25 -1.19
N ALA A 62 47.88 30.44 -0.28
CA ALA A 62 47.99 31.43 0.79
C ALA A 62 49.14 31.10 1.76
N ALA A 63 49.38 29.82 2.05
CA ALA A 63 50.49 29.37 2.89
C ALA A 63 51.86 29.57 2.22
N SER A 64 51.98 29.33 0.91
CA SER A 64 53.21 29.57 0.15
C SER A 64 53.55 31.06 -0.05
N ALA A 65 52.55 31.95 -0.03
CA ALA A 65 52.77 33.40 -0.13
C ALA A 65 53.36 34.02 1.15
N GLY A 66 53.24 33.35 2.31
CA GLY A 66 53.75 33.82 3.61
C GLY A 66 55.25 33.65 3.85
N THR A 67 56.01 33.08 2.91
CA THR A 67 57.45 32.75 3.08
C THR A 67 58.40 33.47 2.11
N ALA A 68 57.92 34.38 1.26
CA ALA A 68 58.77 35.15 0.34
C ALA A 68 58.97 36.61 0.82
N PRO A 69 60.21 37.16 0.85
CA PRO A 69 60.44 38.56 1.19
C PRO A 69 59.87 39.49 0.13
N ALA A 70 59.33 40.62 0.59
CA ALA A 70 58.60 41.62 -0.18
C ALA A 70 59.38 42.14 -1.41
N ALA A 71 58.87 41.82 -2.60
CA ALA A 71 59.08 42.59 -3.82
C ALA A 71 57.72 42.82 -4.48
N GLU A 72 57.29 44.08 -4.43
CA GLU A 72 56.28 44.78 -5.24
C GLU A 72 55.18 43.95 -5.95
N SER A 73 53.99 43.97 -5.33
CA SER A 73 52.72 44.39 -5.94
C SER A 73 52.48 44.09 -7.43
N ALA A 74 52.38 42.81 -7.80
CA ALA A 74 51.60 42.37 -8.97
C ALA A 74 50.81 41.06 -8.74
N LEU A 75 50.95 40.43 -7.57
CA LEU A 75 50.40 39.11 -7.26
C LEU A 75 49.15 39.12 -6.34
N ALA A 76 48.82 40.26 -5.71
CA ALA A 76 47.57 40.42 -4.95
C ALA A 76 46.31 40.35 -5.85
N SER A 77 46.48 40.48 -7.17
CA SER A 77 45.42 40.37 -8.18
C SER A 77 45.04 38.92 -8.50
N ALA A 78 45.83 37.92 -8.10
CA ALA A 78 45.59 36.51 -8.41
C ALA A 78 44.62 35.80 -7.43
N ASP A 79 44.39 36.37 -6.24
CA ASP A 79 43.46 35.82 -5.24
C ASP A 79 41.99 36.12 -5.53
N GLY A 80 41.71 37.24 -6.21
CA GLY A 80 40.36 37.61 -6.65
C GLY A 80 39.72 36.56 -7.58
N PRO A 81 40.39 36.16 -8.67
CA PRO A 81 39.89 35.14 -9.61
C PRO A 81 39.62 33.78 -8.96
N MET A 82 40.44 33.34 -7.99
CA MET A 82 40.24 32.06 -7.31
C MET A 82 39.07 32.11 -6.32
N ARG A 83 38.90 33.23 -5.59
CA ARG A 83 37.75 33.45 -4.71
C ARG A 83 36.45 33.58 -5.51
N ASP A 84 36.49 34.26 -6.65
CA ASP A 84 35.34 34.35 -7.55
C ASP A 84 34.98 33.00 -8.15
N PHE A 85 35.97 32.18 -8.51
CA PHE A 85 35.74 30.81 -8.98
C PHE A 85 35.12 29.92 -7.89
N LEU A 86 35.62 30.00 -6.64
CA LEU A 86 35.02 29.30 -5.49
C LEU A 86 33.56 29.70 -5.28
N ARG A 87 33.29 31.00 -5.24
CA ARG A 87 31.94 31.53 -5.10
C ARG A 87 31.02 31.06 -6.22
N GLN A 88 31.48 31.12 -7.47
CA GLN A 88 30.72 30.62 -8.62
C GLN A 88 30.47 29.11 -8.55
N ALA A 89 31.44 28.32 -8.07
CA ALA A 89 31.29 26.88 -7.90
C ALA A 89 30.29 26.54 -6.77
N GLU A 90 30.35 27.24 -5.64
CA GLU A 90 29.40 27.11 -4.53
C GLU A 90 27.98 27.54 -4.96
N GLU A 91 27.84 28.67 -5.67
CA GLU A 91 26.56 29.12 -6.23
C GLU A 91 26.00 28.12 -7.25
N LYS A 92 26.84 27.57 -8.13
CA LYS A 92 26.42 26.57 -9.12
C LYS A 92 25.97 25.27 -8.46
N LEU A 93 26.67 24.82 -7.43
CA LEU A 93 26.29 23.65 -6.64
C LEU A 93 24.96 23.87 -5.92
N ALA A 94 24.77 25.04 -5.30
CA ALA A 94 23.52 25.40 -4.64
C ALA A 94 22.35 25.39 -5.62
N ARG A 95 22.49 26.04 -6.79
CA ARG A 95 21.45 26.04 -7.84
C ARG A 95 21.14 24.63 -8.36
N ALA A 96 22.15 23.76 -8.48
CA ALA A 96 21.95 22.38 -8.91
C ALA A 96 21.17 21.56 -7.86
N ARG A 97 21.44 21.77 -6.57
CA ARG A 97 20.66 21.16 -5.47
C ARG A 97 19.21 21.61 -5.49
N GLU A 98 18.98 22.91 -5.65
CA GLU A 98 17.64 23.48 -5.74
C GLU A 98 16.86 22.95 -6.95
N ALA A 99 17.50 22.86 -8.11
CA ALA A 99 16.90 22.28 -9.32
C ALA A 99 16.54 20.80 -9.11
N LEU A 100 17.45 20.00 -8.54
CA LEU A 100 17.19 18.58 -8.25
C LEU A 100 16.03 18.41 -7.26
N ALA A 101 16.00 19.20 -6.19
CA ALA A 101 14.90 19.16 -5.21
C ALA A 101 13.56 19.56 -5.83
N LYS A 102 13.57 20.54 -6.73
CA LYS A 102 12.37 20.94 -7.48
C LYS A 102 11.89 19.80 -8.37
N ASP A 103 12.77 19.20 -9.18
CA ASP A 103 12.43 18.10 -10.08
C ASP A 103 11.90 16.88 -9.31
N GLU A 104 12.51 16.55 -8.16
CA GLU A 104 12.03 15.51 -7.25
C GLU A 104 10.61 15.82 -6.76
N SER A 105 10.36 17.05 -6.30
CA SER A 105 9.04 17.46 -5.81
C SER A 105 7.96 17.40 -6.89
N GLU A 106 8.29 17.78 -8.14
CA GLU A 106 7.38 17.71 -9.28
C GLU A 106 7.09 16.26 -9.67
N SER A 107 8.11 15.40 -9.66
CA SER A 107 7.97 13.96 -9.88
C SER A 107 7.09 13.30 -8.81
N GLU A 108 7.31 13.59 -7.53
CA GLU A 108 6.49 13.08 -6.43
C GLU A 108 5.04 13.54 -6.53
N ALA A 109 4.81 14.82 -6.85
CA ALA A 109 3.47 15.33 -7.08
C ALA A 109 2.76 14.61 -8.25
N HIS A 110 3.50 14.33 -9.32
CA HIS A 110 2.99 13.58 -10.47
C HIS A 110 2.58 12.15 -10.10
N TYR A 111 3.43 11.41 -9.38
CA TYR A 111 3.11 10.05 -8.94
C TYR A 111 1.95 10.02 -7.94
N ARG A 112 1.90 10.97 -6.99
CA ARG A 112 0.77 11.11 -6.06
C ARG A 112 -0.56 11.27 -6.80
N ALA A 113 -0.62 12.15 -7.79
CA ALA A 113 -1.82 12.33 -8.61
C ALA A 113 -2.19 11.05 -9.40
N ALA A 114 -1.20 10.36 -9.96
CA ALA A 114 -1.44 9.09 -10.66
C ALA A 114 -1.96 7.98 -9.72
N PHE A 115 -1.47 7.91 -8.47
CA PHE A 115 -1.97 6.97 -7.47
C PHE A 115 -3.38 7.29 -7.00
N GLU A 116 -3.76 8.56 -6.92
CA GLU A 116 -5.15 8.96 -6.66
C GLU A 116 -6.07 8.57 -7.81
N GLU A 117 -5.64 8.81 -9.05
CA GLU A 117 -6.43 8.45 -10.24
C GLU A 117 -6.68 6.94 -10.33
N ILE A 118 -5.66 6.12 -10.10
CA ILE A 118 -5.81 4.66 -10.21
C ILE A 118 -6.69 4.08 -9.10
N ARG A 119 -6.57 4.59 -7.86
CA ARG A 119 -7.43 4.17 -6.73
C ARG A 119 -8.88 4.53 -6.98
N THR A 120 -9.14 5.76 -7.41
CA THR A 120 -10.49 6.22 -7.79
C THR A 120 -11.06 5.33 -8.90
N THR A 121 -10.27 5.05 -9.94
CA THR A 121 -10.69 4.20 -11.05
C THR A 121 -11.03 2.77 -10.60
N LEU A 122 -10.22 2.17 -9.72
CA LEU A 122 -10.46 0.85 -9.16
C LEU A 122 -11.75 0.81 -8.33
N GLN A 123 -11.98 1.80 -7.47
CA GLN A 123 -13.20 1.90 -6.67
C GLN A 123 -14.46 2.05 -7.56
N ASP A 124 -14.40 2.92 -8.58
CA ASP A 124 -15.51 3.12 -9.50
C ASP A 124 -15.79 1.87 -10.35
N ARG A 125 -14.76 1.12 -10.73
CA ARG A 125 -14.92 -0.19 -11.40
C ARG A 125 -15.55 -1.22 -10.47
N ALA A 126 -15.02 -1.37 -9.26
CA ALA A 126 -15.56 -2.31 -8.28
C ALA A 126 -17.04 -2.03 -8.00
N ARG A 127 -17.41 -0.75 -7.84
CA ARG A 127 -18.80 -0.32 -7.69
C ARG A 127 -19.67 -0.69 -8.90
N ARG A 128 -19.20 -0.41 -10.13
CA ARG A 128 -19.94 -0.76 -11.36
C ARG A 128 -20.10 -2.27 -11.53
N TYR A 129 -19.04 -3.03 -11.24
CA TYR A 129 -19.05 -4.49 -11.34
C TYR A 129 -20.01 -5.10 -10.33
N LEU A 130 -19.99 -4.66 -9.07
CA LEU A 130 -20.96 -5.09 -8.06
C LEU A 130 -22.41 -4.81 -8.47
N ALA A 131 -22.67 -3.67 -9.11
CA ALA A 131 -24.01 -3.32 -9.57
C ALA A 131 -24.47 -4.15 -10.77
N ALA A 132 -23.54 -4.59 -11.63
CA ALA A 132 -23.84 -5.33 -12.84
C ALA A 132 -23.90 -6.85 -12.62
N SER A 133 -23.01 -7.38 -11.77
CA SER A 133 -22.86 -8.81 -11.52
C SER A 133 -22.54 -9.03 -10.03
N PRO A 134 -23.56 -9.29 -9.20
CA PRO A 134 -23.36 -9.58 -7.78
C PRO A 134 -22.45 -10.81 -7.58
N PRO A 135 -21.52 -10.79 -6.61
CA PRO A 135 -20.63 -11.92 -6.35
C PRO A 135 -21.42 -13.10 -5.77
N ARG A 136 -21.12 -14.31 -6.24
CA ARG A 136 -21.72 -15.55 -5.75
C ARG A 136 -20.91 -16.16 -4.61
N LEU A 137 -21.60 -16.53 -3.54
CA LEU A 137 -21.06 -17.22 -2.37
C LEU A 137 -21.85 -18.49 -2.10
N ARG A 138 -21.15 -19.56 -1.73
CA ARG A 138 -21.73 -20.78 -1.18
C ARG A 138 -21.34 -20.90 0.29
N LEU A 139 -22.33 -20.88 1.17
CA LEU A 139 -22.15 -21.04 2.62
C LEU A 139 -22.40 -22.50 3.00
N LEU A 140 -21.40 -23.13 3.61
CA LEU A 140 -21.46 -24.48 4.13
C LEU A 140 -21.53 -24.45 5.65
N LEU A 141 -22.57 -25.04 6.21
CA LEU A 141 -22.76 -25.16 7.65
C LEU A 141 -22.40 -26.58 8.11
N ARG A 142 -21.45 -26.69 9.04
CA ARG A 142 -21.12 -27.94 9.72
C ARG A 142 -21.44 -27.85 11.21
N LYS A 143 -22.38 -28.67 11.69
CA LYS A 143 -22.73 -28.70 13.12
C LYS A 143 -21.65 -29.38 13.96
N VAL A 144 -21.37 -28.82 15.13
CA VAL A 144 -20.48 -29.37 16.15
C VAL A 144 -21.29 -29.53 17.44
N GLY A 145 -22.07 -30.62 17.51
CA GLY A 145 -23.04 -30.82 18.59
C GLY A 145 -24.32 -30.00 18.40
N ALA A 146 -25.05 -29.76 19.51
CA ALA A 146 -26.39 -29.16 19.46
C ALA A 146 -26.40 -27.63 19.39
N THR A 147 -25.36 -26.96 19.90
CA THR A 147 -25.34 -25.50 20.12
C THR A 147 -24.18 -24.78 19.44
N ARG A 148 -23.27 -25.50 18.78
CA ARG A 148 -22.09 -24.96 18.12
C ARG A 148 -22.04 -25.41 16.66
N ALA A 149 -21.43 -24.59 15.83
CA ALA A 149 -21.22 -24.90 14.42
C ALA A 149 -19.92 -24.26 13.92
N VAL A 150 -19.42 -24.81 12.82
CA VAL A 150 -18.35 -24.20 12.02
C VAL A 150 -18.99 -23.79 10.70
N LEU A 151 -18.72 -22.54 10.29
CA LEU A 151 -19.16 -22.01 9.01
C LEU A 151 -17.97 -21.91 8.06
N HIS A 152 -18.16 -22.42 6.86
CA HIS A 152 -17.23 -22.25 5.75
C HIS A 152 -17.92 -21.55 4.60
N VAL A 153 -17.17 -20.74 3.87
CA VAL A 153 -17.58 -20.19 2.58
C VAL A 153 -16.70 -20.81 1.51
N GLU A 154 -17.26 -21.22 0.39
CA GLU A 154 -16.47 -21.71 -0.74
C GLU A 154 -15.45 -20.65 -1.19
N ARG A 155 -14.25 -21.11 -1.55
CA ARG A 155 -13.19 -20.21 -2.03
C ARG A 155 -13.64 -19.53 -3.32
N VAL A 156 -13.47 -18.21 -3.35
CA VAL A 156 -13.78 -17.37 -4.51
C VAL A 156 -12.53 -17.15 -5.35
N SER A 157 -12.67 -16.80 -6.65
CA SER A 157 -11.56 -16.60 -7.58
C SER A 157 -11.73 -15.34 -8.44
N GLY A 158 -10.70 -14.97 -9.20
CA GLY A 158 -10.72 -13.83 -10.13
C GLY A 158 -10.95 -12.49 -9.42
N ASP A 159 -11.86 -11.67 -9.96
CA ASP A 159 -12.21 -10.35 -9.43
C ASP A 159 -13.06 -10.40 -8.15
N VAL A 160 -13.70 -11.54 -7.85
CA VAL A 160 -14.68 -11.70 -6.76
C VAL A 160 -14.13 -11.30 -5.38
N PRO A 161 -12.91 -11.66 -4.95
CA PRO A 161 -12.30 -11.15 -3.71
C PRO A 161 -12.33 -9.63 -3.57
N VAL A 162 -11.97 -8.91 -4.63
CA VAL A 162 -11.93 -7.44 -4.63
C VAL A 162 -13.33 -6.89 -4.46
N LEU A 163 -14.30 -7.46 -5.19
CA LEU A 163 -15.71 -7.08 -5.11
C LEU A 163 -16.28 -7.33 -3.70
N LEU A 164 -15.97 -8.48 -3.10
CA LEU A 164 -16.42 -8.80 -1.74
C LEU A 164 -15.79 -7.88 -0.68
N LEU A 165 -14.49 -7.58 -0.80
CA LEU A 165 -13.86 -6.63 0.12
C LEU A 165 -14.49 -5.23 0.01
N TYR A 166 -14.75 -4.78 -1.21
CA TYR A 166 -15.43 -3.51 -1.44
C TYR A 166 -16.87 -3.53 -0.93
N LEU A 167 -17.58 -4.65 -1.11
CA LEU A 167 -18.95 -4.83 -0.61
C LEU A 167 -19.03 -4.73 0.92
N PHE A 168 -18.10 -5.37 1.62
CA PHE A 168 -18.12 -5.49 3.09
C PHE A 168 -17.45 -4.34 3.82
N ALA A 169 -16.39 -3.75 3.26
CA ALA A 169 -15.60 -2.70 3.91
C ALA A 169 -15.63 -1.34 3.19
N GLY A 170 -16.23 -1.26 1.99
CA GLY A 170 -16.23 -0.04 1.18
C GLY A 170 -14.85 0.35 0.64
N ARG A 171 -13.88 -0.56 0.70
CA ARG A 171 -12.47 -0.32 0.39
C ARG A 171 -11.94 -1.40 -0.55
N ILE A 172 -10.95 -1.05 -1.35
CA ILE A 172 -10.25 -1.99 -2.24
C ILE A 172 -9.02 -2.56 -1.54
N PRO A 173 -8.57 -3.78 -1.87
CA PRO A 173 -7.34 -4.33 -1.28
C PRO A 173 -6.12 -3.60 -1.86
N SER A 174 -5.01 -3.57 -1.12
CA SER A 174 -3.73 -3.08 -1.63
C SER A 174 -3.16 -3.95 -2.75
N ARG A 175 -3.61 -5.21 -2.85
CA ARG A 175 -3.18 -6.18 -3.85
C ARG A 175 -4.35 -6.97 -4.40
N TYR A 176 -4.32 -7.24 -5.71
CA TYR A 176 -5.32 -8.07 -6.37
C TYR A 176 -5.39 -9.48 -5.77
N GLY A 177 -4.23 -10.13 -5.66
CA GLY A 177 -4.10 -11.50 -5.15
C GLY A 177 -4.17 -11.63 -3.62
N PHE A 178 -4.77 -10.70 -2.89
CA PHE A 178 -4.70 -10.70 -1.42
C PHE A 178 -5.29 -11.95 -0.78
N LEU A 179 -6.27 -12.61 -1.40
CA LEU A 179 -6.77 -13.91 -0.97
C LEU A 179 -5.94 -15.08 -1.52
N PHE A 180 -5.29 -14.95 -2.68
CA PHE A 180 -4.63 -16.08 -3.38
C PHE A 180 -3.17 -16.33 -2.98
N ASP A 181 -2.75 -15.93 -1.79
CA ASP A 181 -1.35 -16.10 -1.37
C ASP A 181 -1.08 -17.52 -0.86
N ASP A 182 -0.02 -18.16 -1.36
CA ASP A 182 0.38 -19.54 -1.02
C ASP A 182 0.52 -19.77 0.49
N THR A 183 0.82 -18.72 1.26
CA THR A 183 0.91 -18.80 2.73
C THR A 183 -0.42 -19.12 3.42
N THR A 184 -1.55 -19.07 2.70
CA THR A 184 -2.90 -19.40 3.19
C THR A 184 -3.33 -20.84 2.91
N GLU A 185 -2.51 -21.62 2.20
CA GLU A 185 -2.79 -23.01 1.86
C GLU A 185 -2.47 -23.97 3.02
N ASP A 186 -1.52 -23.61 3.89
CA ASP A 186 -1.15 -24.41 5.05
C ASP A 186 -1.98 -24.02 6.28
N VAL A 187 -2.95 -24.88 6.61
CA VAL A 187 -3.87 -24.72 7.76
C VAL A 187 -3.18 -24.81 9.12
N SER A 188 -1.94 -25.30 9.19
CA SER A 188 -1.16 -25.36 10.43
C SER A 188 -0.47 -24.04 10.78
N LEU A 189 -0.38 -23.12 9.82
CA LEU A 189 0.24 -21.83 10.02
C LEU A 189 -0.71 -20.85 10.73
N PRO A 190 -0.17 -19.90 11.51
CA PRO A 190 -0.98 -18.83 12.06
C PRO A 190 -1.60 -18.00 10.92
N PRO A 191 -2.75 -17.34 11.15
CA PRO A 191 -3.41 -16.50 10.16
C PRO A 191 -2.45 -15.56 9.43
N ALA A 192 -2.72 -15.32 8.15
CA ALA A 192 -1.85 -14.49 7.32
C ALA A 192 -1.72 -13.07 7.91
N PRO A 193 -0.48 -12.55 8.03
CA PRO A 193 -0.27 -11.19 8.51
C PRO A 193 -0.77 -10.16 7.51
N LEU A 194 -1.13 -8.95 7.96
CA LEU A 194 -1.33 -7.80 7.06
C LEU A 194 -0.04 -7.53 6.24
N TYR A 195 -0.15 -6.93 5.06
CA TYR A 195 1.03 -6.64 4.24
C TYR A 195 1.91 -5.53 4.88
N PRO A 196 3.10 -5.85 5.45
CA PRO A 196 3.94 -4.86 6.13
C PRO A 196 4.40 -3.72 5.21
N GLU A 197 4.68 -4.05 3.95
CA GLU A 197 5.11 -3.14 2.90
C GLU A 197 4.04 -2.12 2.45
N GLU A 198 2.81 -2.26 2.95
CA GLU A 198 1.69 -1.36 2.67
C GLU A 198 1.45 -0.34 3.80
N GLY A 199 2.52 0.00 4.55
CA GLY A 199 2.48 0.99 5.62
C GLY A 199 1.93 0.47 6.94
N VAL A 200 2.01 -0.84 7.18
CA VAL A 200 1.64 -1.44 8.47
C VAL A 200 2.87 -1.45 9.37
N ALA A 201 2.76 -0.86 10.56
CA ALA A 201 3.89 -0.82 11.50
C ALA A 201 4.26 -2.25 11.94
N PRO A 202 5.54 -2.55 12.24
CA PRO A 202 5.99 -3.92 12.55
C PRO A 202 5.19 -4.62 13.67
N GLY A 203 4.78 -3.87 14.70
CA GLY A 203 3.95 -4.40 15.81
C GLY A 203 2.47 -4.61 15.47
N GLU A 204 2.00 -4.12 14.32
CA GLU A 204 0.61 -4.18 13.88
C GLU A 204 0.38 -5.17 12.72
N VAL A 205 1.43 -5.85 12.28
CA VAL A 205 1.41 -6.82 11.17
C VAL A 205 0.51 -8.01 11.49
N ARG A 206 0.42 -8.39 12.77
CA ARG A 206 -0.49 -9.42 13.29
C ARG A 206 -1.36 -8.81 14.41
N PRO A 207 -2.37 -8.00 14.05
CA PRO A 207 -3.16 -7.31 15.04
C PRO A 207 -4.08 -8.28 15.78
N GLU A 208 -4.25 -8.05 17.08
CA GLU A 208 -5.36 -8.61 17.86
C GLU A 208 -6.70 -8.15 17.29
N ALA A 209 -7.78 -8.86 17.61
CA ALA A 209 -9.11 -8.59 17.07
C ALA A 209 -9.56 -7.12 17.20
N PRO A 210 -9.42 -6.44 18.37
CA PRO A 210 -9.81 -5.04 18.50
C PRO A 210 -8.97 -4.09 17.64
N ALA A 211 -7.67 -4.35 17.52
CA ALA A 211 -6.78 -3.57 16.67
C ALA A 211 -7.12 -3.75 15.19
N LEU A 212 -7.50 -4.97 14.77
CA LEU A 212 -7.96 -5.22 13.41
C LEU A 212 -9.29 -4.50 13.13
N VAL A 213 -10.24 -4.51 14.07
CA VAL A 213 -11.49 -3.74 13.94
C VAL A 213 -11.20 -2.27 13.74
N ALA A 214 -10.33 -1.68 14.57
CA ALA A 214 -9.93 -0.29 14.45
C ALA A 214 -9.30 0.01 13.08
N ARG A 215 -8.43 -0.88 12.58
CA ARG A 215 -7.81 -0.75 11.25
C ARG A 215 -8.82 -0.76 10.12
N VAL A 216 -9.80 -1.67 10.15
CA VAL A 216 -10.81 -1.79 9.08
C VAL A 216 -11.75 -0.58 9.11
N ARG A 217 -12.13 -0.09 10.30
CA ARG A 217 -12.99 1.10 10.45
C ARG A 217 -12.27 2.41 10.19
N ALA A 218 -10.94 2.44 10.28
CA ALA A 218 -10.17 3.65 10.03
C ALA A 218 -10.46 4.18 8.61
N PRO A 219 -10.57 5.51 8.43
CA PRO A 219 -10.84 6.09 7.13
C PRO A 219 -9.72 5.76 6.14
N GLY A 220 -10.10 5.56 4.88
CA GLY A 220 -9.16 5.31 3.79
C GLY A 220 -9.82 4.54 2.65
N GLU A 221 -9.12 4.47 1.52
CA GLU A 221 -9.62 3.83 0.30
C GLU A 221 -9.11 2.39 0.13
N VAL A 222 -7.93 2.11 0.69
CA VAL A 222 -7.16 0.88 0.42
C VAL A 222 -6.90 0.12 1.72
N LEU A 223 -7.21 -1.16 1.77
CA LEU A 223 -6.95 -2.03 2.91
C LEU A 223 -5.73 -2.94 2.67
N PRO A 224 -4.72 -2.96 3.57
CA PRO A 224 -3.54 -3.82 3.46
C PRO A 224 -3.79 -5.24 3.99
N VAL A 225 -4.94 -5.82 3.64
CA VAL A 225 -5.36 -7.16 4.10
C VAL A 225 -4.67 -8.25 3.30
N LYS A 226 -4.47 -9.40 3.94
CA LYS A 226 -3.88 -10.61 3.34
C LYS A 226 -4.62 -11.83 3.88
N GLY A 227 -5.12 -12.67 2.99
CA GLY A 227 -5.70 -13.97 3.30
C GLY A 227 -7.05 -13.94 4.01
N PHE A 228 -7.74 -12.80 4.15
CA PHE A 228 -9.09 -12.77 4.72
C PHE A 228 -9.96 -11.62 4.21
N LEU A 229 -11.29 -11.79 4.34
CA LEU A 229 -12.29 -10.74 4.15
C LEU A 229 -12.90 -10.30 5.50
N PRO A 230 -12.87 -9.02 5.87
CA PRO A 230 -13.56 -8.49 7.05
C PRO A 230 -15.06 -8.31 6.79
N VAL A 231 -15.90 -8.66 7.77
CA VAL A 231 -17.36 -8.49 7.70
C VAL A 231 -17.90 -7.98 9.03
N PHE A 232 -18.62 -6.86 8.99
CA PHE A 232 -19.37 -6.35 10.14
C PHE A 232 -20.83 -6.79 10.05
N VAL A 233 -21.30 -7.47 11.09
CA VAL A 233 -22.66 -8.00 11.17
C VAL A 233 -23.43 -7.26 12.26
N PRO A 234 -24.51 -6.52 11.93
CA PRO A 234 -25.32 -5.83 12.93
C PRO A 234 -25.94 -6.77 13.96
N ARG A 235 -25.99 -6.33 15.21
CA ARG A 235 -26.66 -7.03 16.32
C ARG A 235 -28.08 -6.49 16.54
N PRO A 236 -29.05 -7.33 16.92
CA PRO A 236 -30.41 -6.89 17.23
C PRO A 236 -30.48 -5.85 18.34
N GLU A 237 -29.64 -6.00 19.37
CA GLU A 237 -29.56 -5.07 20.52
C GLU A 237 -28.67 -3.85 20.30
N GLY A 238 -28.15 -3.67 19.08
CA GLY A 238 -27.29 -2.56 18.70
C GLY A 238 -25.79 -2.91 18.68
N GLY A 239 -25.06 -2.15 17.85
CA GLY A 239 -23.67 -2.42 17.52
C GLY A 239 -23.52 -3.53 16.47
N GLU A 240 -22.29 -3.99 16.28
CA GLU A 240 -21.92 -4.96 15.25
C GLU A 240 -20.92 -5.96 15.82
N ASP A 241 -21.07 -7.22 15.42
CA ASP A 241 -20.04 -8.24 15.60
C ASP A 241 -19.07 -8.19 14.41
N PHE A 242 -17.78 -8.38 14.68
CA PHE A 242 -16.76 -8.42 13.65
C PHE A 242 -16.41 -9.86 13.33
N PHE A 243 -16.63 -10.25 12.08
CA PHE A 243 -16.24 -11.52 11.51
C PHE A 243 -15.09 -11.32 10.53
N ARG A 244 -14.29 -12.37 10.34
CA ARG A 244 -13.39 -12.48 9.21
C ARG A 244 -13.58 -13.83 8.51
N LEU A 245 -13.57 -13.81 7.19
CA LEU A 245 -13.56 -15.02 6.37
C LEU A 245 -12.10 -15.28 6.03
N LEU A 246 -11.45 -16.14 6.81
CA LEU A 246 -10.04 -16.47 6.68
C LEU A 246 -9.85 -17.57 5.65
N GLN A 247 -9.07 -17.31 4.60
CA GLN A 247 -8.76 -18.35 3.62
C GLN A 247 -7.92 -19.45 4.27
N ARG A 248 -8.40 -20.69 4.10
CA ARG A 248 -7.76 -21.92 4.58
C ARG A 248 -7.96 -23.03 3.55
N GLY A 249 -6.96 -23.21 2.68
CA GLY A 249 -6.99 -24.20 1.62
C GLY A 249 -8.18 -24.03 0.67
N PRO A 250 -9.11 -25.01 0.56
CA PRO A 250 -10.22 -24.98 -0.40
C PRO A 250 -11.42 -24.12 0.04
N VAL A 251 -11.42 -23.58 1.26
CA VAL A 251 -12.53 -22.81 1.82
C VAL A 251 -12.04 -21.53 2.51
N MET A 252 -12.97 -20.64 2.82
CA MET A 252 -12.77 -19.55 3.77
C MET A 252 -13.51 -19.87 5.07
N GLU A 253 -12.78 -20.03 6.16
CA GLU A 253 -13.33 -20.27 7.50
C GLU A 253 -13.86 -18.97 8.10
N VAL A 254 -15.07 -19.00 8.65
CA VAL A 254 -15.67 -17.84 9.30
C VAL A 254 -15.27 -17.83 10.76
N GLU A 255 -14.52 -16.80 11.17
CA GLU A 255 -14.15 -16.57 12.55
C GLU A 255 -14.78 -15.29 13.08
N VAL A 256 -15.20 -15.30 14.36
CA VAL A 256 -15.73 -14.13 15.07
C VAL A 256 -14.69 -13.58 16.05
N ALA A 257 -14.62 -12.26 16.18
CA ALA A 257 -13.80 -11.60 17.18
C ALA A 257 -14.34 -11.86 18.61
N GLU A 258 -13.48 -12.31 19.52
CA GLU A 258 -13.79 -12.54 20.92
C GLU A 258 -12.60 -12.12 21.80
N GLY A 259 -12.75 -10.98 22.49
CA GLY A 259 -11.64 -10.39 23.25
C GLY A 259 -10.47 -10.03 22.32
N PRO A 260 -9.23 -10.45 22.61
CA PRO A 260 -8.07 -10.23 21.74
C PRO A 260 -8.01 -11.18 20.53
N ASP A 261 -8.78 -12.27 20.54
CA ASP A 261 -8.63 -13.40 19.64
C ASP A 261 -9.77 -13.53 18.63
N PHE A 262 -9.64 -14.53 17.74
CA PHE A 262 -10.65 -14.95 16.79
C PHE A 262 -11.02 -16.42 17.02
N ARG A 263 -12.31 -16.75 16.93
CA ARG A 263 -12.84 -18.11 17.11
C ARG A 263 -13.62 -18.57 15.89
N GLY A 264 -13.29 -19.76 15.35
CA GLY A 264 -14.00 -20.40 14.24
C GLY A 264 -15.14 -21.36 14.63
N ILE A 265 -15.21 -21.80 15.90
CA ILE A 265 -16.34 -22.59 16.42
C ILE A 265 -17.40 -21.62 16.93
N LEU A 266 -18.39 -21.30 16.10
CA LEU A 266 -19.42 -20.31 16.38
C LEU A 266 -20.54 -20.87 17.29
N THR A 267 -21.20 -20.00 18.06
CA THR A 267 -22.50 -20.32 18.65
C THR A 267 -23.55 -20.44 17.56
N ARG A 268 -24.66 -21.10 17.88
CA ARG A 268 -25.83 -21.13 17.00
C ARG A 268 -26.29 -19.72 16.62
N GLU A 269 -26.35 -18.81 17.58
CA GLU A 269 -26.80 -17.44 17.37
C GLU A 269 -25.83 -16.65 16.48
N GLU A 270 -24.52 -16.77 16.69
CA GLU A 270 -23.50 -16.17 15.82
C GLU A 270 -23.61 -16.69 14.38
N SER A 271 -23.82 -18.00 14.23
CA SER A 271 -23.95 -18.64 12.93
C SER A 271 -25.21 -18.17 12.18
N GLU A 272 -26.35 -18.15 12.87
CA GLU A 272 -27.62 -17.66 12.33
C GLU A 272 -27.55 -16.18 11.96
N ARG A 273 -26.85 -15.36 12.76
CA ARG A 273 -26.66 -13.93 12.50
C ARG A 273 -25.79 -13.66 11.28
N PHE A 274 -24.66 -14.37 11.15
CA PHE A 274 -23.79 -14.26 9.98
C PHE A 274 -24.51 -14.72 8.70
N ALA A 275 -25.17 -15.89 8.74
CA ALA A 275 -25.95 -16.38 7.62
C ALA A 275 -27.11 -15.43 7.26
N GLY A 276 -27.80 -14.89 8.26
CA GLY A 276 -28.85 -13.88 8.10
C GLY A 276 -28.35 -12.59 7.47
N HIS A 277 -27.14 -12.15 7.80
CA HIS A 277 -26.52 -10.99 7.15
C HIS A 277 -26.25 -11.23 5.66
N LEU A 278 -25.70 -12.39 5.29
CA LEU A 278 -25.50 -12.74 3.88
C LEU A 278 -26.83 -12.89 3.15
N LEU A 279 -27.85 -13.47 3.79
CA LEU A 279 -29.19 -13.59 3.22
C LEU A 279 -29.82 -12.21 2.97
N ARG A 280 -29.65 -11.26 3.90
CA ARG A 280 -30.09 -9.88 3.71
C ARG A 280 -29.42 -9.25 2.48
N LEU A 281 -28.11 -9.39 2.32
CA LEU A 281 -27.40 -8.90 1.14
C LEU A 281 -27.88 -9.56 -0.16
N LYS A 282 -28.25 -10.85 -0.13
CA LYS A 282 -28.91 -11.52 -1.26
C LYS A 282 -30.26 -10.90 -1.59
N LEU A 283 -31.10 -10.67 -0.58
CA LEU A 283 -32.42 -10.05 -0.76
C LEU A 283 -32.32 -8.60 -1.27
N GLU A 284 -31.25 -7.90 -0.94
CA GLU A 284 -30.90 -6.58 -1.48
C GLU A 284 -30.31 -6.63 -2.89
N GLY A 285 -30.11 -7.82 -3.46
CA GLY A 285 -29.49 -8.01 -4.79
C GLY A 285 -28.00 -7.67 -4.84
N ARG A 286 -27.33 -7.59 -3.68
CA ARG A 286 -25.91 -7.20 -3.58
C ARG A 286 -24.94 -8.37 -3.66
N LEU A 287 -25.42 -9.60 -3.48
CA LEU A 287 -24.68 -10.84 -3.68
C LEU A 287 -25.64 -11.97 -4.08
N GLU A 288 -25.11 -13.04 -4.64
CA GLU A 288 -25.83 -14.32 -4.76
C GLU A 288 -25.37 -15.26 -3.64
N LEU A 289 -26.31 -15.88 -2.92
CA LEU A 289 -26.01 -16.81 -1.83
C LEU A 289 -26.68 -18.16 -2.07
N GLU A 290 -25.88 -19.21 -2.01
CA GLU A 290 -26.32 -20.60 -1.89
C GLU A 290 -25.98 -21.09 -0.49
N VAL A 291 -26.94 -21.76 0.16
CA VAL A 291 -26.75 -22.30 1.51
C VAL A 291 -26.83 -23.81 1.43
N GLU A 292 -25.77 -24.47 1.83
CA GLU A 292 -25.68 -25.92 1.97
C GLU A 292 -25.61 -26.28 3.44
N ALA A 293 -26.62 -26.99 3.92
CA ALA A 293 -26.64 -27.55 5.25
C ALA A 293 -26.13 -28.99 5.20
N GLY A 294 -24.98 -29.23 5.84
CA GLY A 294 -24.41 -30.57 6.06
C GLY A 294 -24.92 -31.23 7.34
#